data_AF-H0I206-F1
#
_entry.id   AF-H0I206-F1
#
_cell.length_a   1.000
_cell.length_b   1.000
_cell.length_c   1.000
_cell.angle_alpha   90.00
_cell.angle_beta   90.00
_cell.angle_gamma   90.00
#
_symmetry.space_group_name_H-M   'P 1'
#
loop_
_entity.id
_entity.type
_entity.pdbx_description
1 polymer ?
#
loop_
_entity_poly.entity_id
_entity_poly.type
_entity_poly.pdbx_seq_one_letter_code
_entity_poly.pdbx_strand_id
1 'polypeptide(L)'
;MALSAQLVFLPASTVCAQTSKPEPIDVRIGYLRAYAPQLALSVLDVPPRYEGGAGAEVAIGDNNTTGSFLGQKFILDVTEVKPDADVVPAFKEMLARGDRYVLADISARQLLSIADMARDNGVLI
;
A
#
# COMPACT_ATOMS: atom_id res chain seq x y z
N MET A 1 49.75 -19.93 -56.45
CA MET A 1 48.57 -19.10 -56.12
C MET A 1 47.56 -20.04 -55.48
N ALA A 2 47.71 -20.32 -54.18
CA ALA A 2 46.89 -21.27 -53.43
C ALA A 2 45.83 -20.49 -52.64
N LEU A 3 44.56 -20.75 -52.92
CA LEU A 3 43.43 -20.09 -52.26
C LEU A 3 42.90 -21.03 -51.16
N SER A 4 43.23 -20.73 -49.92
CA SER A 4 42.74 -21.44 -48.74
C SER A 4 41.30 -21.01 -48.45
N ALA A 5 40.35 -21.96 -48.51
CA ALA A 5 38.97 -21.76 -48.09
C ALA A 5 38.85 -22.00 -46.58
N GLN A 6 38.54 -20.96 -45.81
CA GLN A 6 38.25 -21.05 -44.37
C GLN A 6 36.75 -21.25 -44.16
N LEU A 7 36.37 -22.43 -43.67
CA LEU A 7 35.04 -22.70 -43.12
C LEU A 7 34.89 -21.91 -41.81
N VAL A 8 33.98 -20.94 -41.80
CA VAL A 8 33.56 -20.23 -40.59
C VAL A 8 32.51 -21.09 -39.87
N PHE A 9 32.83 -21.55 -38.67
CA PHE A 9 31.92 -22.28 -37.78
C PHE A 9 31.09 -21.26 -36.99
N LEU A 10 29.77 -21.21 -37.20
CA LEU A 10 28.85 -20.44 -36.35
C LEU A 10 28.52 -21.24 -35.08
N PRO A 11 28.69 -20.70 -33.86
CA PRO A 11 28.14 -21.33 -32.66
C PRO A 11 26.62 -21.11 -32.57
N ALA A 12 25.88 -22.21 -32.50
CA ALA A 12 24.46 -22.20 -32.19
C ALA A 12 24.25 -21.68 -30.75
N SER A 13 23.74 -20.46 -30.62
CA SER A 13 23.33 -19.90 -29.33
C SER A 13 21.99 -20.50 -28.91
N THR A 14 22.03 -21.40 -27.93
CA THR A 14 20.86 -21.86 -27.18
C THR A 14 20.28 -20.68 -26.40
N VAL A 15 19.15 -20.14 -26.86
CA VAL A 15 18.36 -19.20 -26.08
C VAL A 15 17.59 -20.00 -25.04
N CYS A 16 18.06 -20.01 -23.79
CA CYS A 16 17.25 -20.45 -22.65
C CYS A 16 16.14 -19.42 -22.44
N ALA A 17 14.89 -19.83 -22.66
CA ALA A 17 13.73 -19.02 -22.30
C ALA A 17 13.69 -18.87 -20.77
N GLN A 18 13.98 -17.66 -20.29
CA GLN A 18 13.84 -17.31 -18.89
C GLN A 18 12.35 -17.11 -18.59
N THR A 19 11.75 -18.03 -17.85
CA THR A 19 10.43 -17.82 -17.24
C THR A 19 10.58 -16.88 -16.05
N SER A 20 10.46 -15.58 -16.28
CA SER A 20 10.36 -14.61 -15.18
C SER A 20 9.06 -14.86 -14.43
N LYS A 21 9.14 -15.12 -13.11
CA LYS A 21 7.96 -15.08 -12.25
C LYS A 21 7.35 -13.66 -12.35
N PRO A 22 6.03 -13.52 -12.56
CA PRO A 22 5.41 -12.21 -12.58
C PRO A 22 5.71 -11.47 -11.28
N GLU A 23 6.11 -10.22 -11.39
CA GLU A 23 6.38 -9.37 -10.24
C GLU A 23 5.07 -9.12 -9.48
N PRO A 24 5.06 -9.20 -8.14
CA PRO A 24 3.85 -8.99 -7.37
C PRO A 24 3.25 -7.61 -7.62
N ILE A 25 1.93 -7.54 -7.74
CA ILE A 25 1.20 -6.29 -7.77
C ILE A 25 1.12 -5.74 -6.34
N ASP A 26 1.80 -4.64 -6.09
CA ASP A 26 1.76 -3.94 -4.82
C ASP A 26 0.47 -3.11 -4.70
N VAL A 27 -0.36 -3.48 -3.73
CA VAL A 27 -1.57 -2.76 -3.33
C VAL A 27 -1.26 -1.97 -2.07
N ARG A 28 -1.03 -0.66 -2.23
CA ARG A 28 -0.74 0.24 -1.11
C ARG A 28 -2.01 0.79 -0.49
N ILE A 29 -2.12 0.58 0.82
CA ILE A 29 -3.24 0.97 1.64
C ILE A 29 -2.71 1.94 2.70
N GLY A 30 -3.20 3.17 2.68
CA GLY A 30 -2.93 4.14 3.71
C GLY A 30 -3.93 4.05 4.86
N TYR A 31 -3.50 4.19 6.10
CA TYR A 31 -4.40 4.33 7.25
C TYR A 31 -4.16 5.69 7.90
N LEU A 32 -5.09 6.62 7.66
CA LEU A 32 -5.04 7.96 8.21
C LEU A 32 -5.89 8.02 9.47
N ARG A 33 -5.26 8.26 10.62
CA ARG A 33 -5.94 8.23 11.91
C ARG A 33 -5.72 9.49 12.73
N ALA A 34 -6.73 9.89 13.49
CA ALA A 34 -6.69 11.00 14.44
C ALA A 34 -7.18 10.51 15.81
N TYR A 35 -6.25 10.05 16.66
CA TYR A 35 -6.61 9.45 17.94
C TYR A 35 -7.06 10.50 18.96
N ALA A 36 -8.31 10.38 19.42
CA ALA A 36 -8.84 11.11 20.57
C ALA A 36 -9.26 10.09 21.66
N PRO A 37 -8.77 10.21 22.91
CA PRO A 37 -9.22 9.35 24.00
C PRO A 37 -10.73 9.49 24.21
N GLN A 38 -11.43 8.36 24.22
CA GLN A 38 -12.84 8.33 24.57
C GLN A 38 -13.00 8.29 26.09
N LEU A 39 -13.93 9.10 26.61
CA LEU A 39 -14.29 9.05 28.02
C LEU A 39 -15.21 7.85 28.26
N ALA A 40 -14.82 6.98 29.19
CA ALA A 40 -15.64 5.86 29.65
C ALA A 40 -15.99 6.04 31.13
N LEU A 41 -17.15 5.53 31.54
CA LEU A 41 -17.59 5.56 32.95
C LEU A 41 -16.78 4.60 33.83
N SER A 42 -16.14 3.60 33.21
CA SER A 42 -15.29 2.60 33.86
C SER A 42 -13.96 2.51 33.12
N VAL A 43 -12.89 2.23 33.86
CA VAL A 43 -11.56 1.97 33.27
C VAL A 43 -11.58 0.71 32.40
N LEU A 44 -12.45 -0.26 32.70
CA LEU A 44 -12.58 -1.50 31.92
C LEU A 44 -13.26 -1.28 30.55
N ASP A 45 -13.98 -0.17 30.39
CA ASP A 45 -14.71 0.16 29.16
C ASP A 45 -13.94 1.14 28.27
N VAL A 46 -12.70 1.49 28.64
CA VAL A 46 -11.84 2.34 27.80
C VAL A 46 -11.32 1.51 26.63
N PRO A 47 -11.65 1.88 25.38
CA PRO A 47 -11.18 1.14 24.22
C PRO A 47 -9.64 1.22 24.10
N PRO A 48 -8.99 0.18 23.57
CA PRO A 48 -7.56 0.22 23.30
C PRO A 48 -7.20 1.36 22.34
N ARG A 49 -6.10 2.08 22.63
CA ARG A 49 -5.64 3.22 21.81
C ARG A 49 -5.48 2.90 20.32
N TYR A 50 -5.16 1.66 19.97
CA TYR A 50 -4.77 1.24 18.63
C TYR A 50 -5.59 0.06 18.09
N GLU A 51 -6.86 -0.03 18.47
CA GLU A 51 -7.74 -1.12 18.03
C GLU A 51 -7.92 -1.18 16.50
N GLY A 52 -8.14 -0.04 15.84
CA GLY A 52 -8.30 0.02 14.39
C GLY A 52 -7.03 -0.36 13.63
N GLY A 53 -5.87 0.10 14.11
CA GLY A 53 -4.58 -0.25 13.53
C GLY A 53 -4.22 -1.72 13.71
N ALA A 54 -4.47 -2.28 14.90
CA ALA A 54 -4.28 -3.70 15.15
C ALA A 54 -5.19 -4.57 14.26
N GLY A 55 -6.45 -4.16 14.05
CA GLY A 55 -7.35 -4.82 13.11
C GLY A 55 -6.85 -4.76 11.66
N ALA A 56 -6.34 -3.61 11.22
CA ALA A 56 -5.76 -3.44 9.89
C ALA A 56 -4.52 -4.33 9.68
N GLU A 57 -3.65 -4.46 10.69
CA GLU A 57 -2.49 -5.36 10.62
C GLU A 57 -2.90 -6.84 10.45
N VAL A 58 -3.93 -7.28 11.19
CA VAL A 58 -4.49 -8.63 11.04
C VAL A 58 -5.05 -8.84 9.62
N ALA A 59 -5.83 -7.88 9.13
CA ALA A 59 -6.40 -7.95 7.78
C ALA A 59 -5.31 -8.01 6.68
N ILE A 60 -4.22 -7.28 6.84
CA ILE A 60 -3.10 -7.29 5.91
C ILE A 60 -2.36 -8.63 5.94
N GLY A 61 -2.20 -9.24 7.13
CA GLY A 61 -1.64 -10.58 7.26
C GLY A 61 -2.45 -11.64 6.52
N ASP A 62 -3.77 -11.61 6.67
CA ASP A 62 -4.68 -12.54 5.98
C ASP A 62 -4.70 -12.30 4.46
N ASN A 63 -4.83 -11.03 4.05
CA ASN A 63 -4.80 -10.64 2.64
C ASN A 63 -3.50 -11.02 1.94
N ASN A 64 -2.34 -10.92 2.62
CA ASN A 64 -1.06 -11.34 2.05
C ASN A 64 -0.90 -12.86 1.95
N THR A 65 -1.54 -13.62 2.85
CA THR A 65 -1.56 -15.08 2.77
C THR A 65 -2.28 -15.53 1.50
N THR A 66 -3.47 -15.00 1.25
CA THR A 66 -4.24 -15.29 0.03
C THR A 66 -3.64 -14.60 -1.21
N GLY A 67 -3.21 -13.35 -1.07
CA GLY A 67 -2.63 -12.53 -2.14
C GLY A 67 -1.38 -13.13 -2.75
N SER A 68 -0.58 -13.87 -1.97
CA SER A 68 0.60 -14.58 -2.47
C SER A 68 0.27 -15.57 -3.59
N PHE A 69 -0.91 -16.19 -3.58
CA PHE A 69 -1.39 -17.08 -4.64
C PHE A 69 -1.79 -16.31 -5.91
N LEU A 70 -2.25 -15.07 -5.75
CA LEU A 70 -2.68 -14.19 -6.84
C LEU A 70 -1.56 -13.27 -7.34
N GLY A 71 -0.35 -13.37 -6.78
CA GLY A 71 0.75 -12.45 -7.08
C GLY A 71 0.45 -11.02 -6.63
N GLN A 72 -0.24 -10.85 -5.51
CA GLN A 72 -0.57 -9.55 -4.92
C GLN A 72 0.12 -9.40 -3.56
N LYS A 73 0.56 -8.19 -3.25
CA LYS A 73 1.14 -7.83 -1.97
C LYS A 73 0.45 -6.59 -1.43
N PHE A 74 -0.13 -6.71 -0.25
CA PHE A 74 -0.81 -5.62 0.46
C PHE A 74 0.16 -4.96 1.43
N ILE A 75 0.29 -3.64 1.33
CA ILE A 75 1.20 -2.84 2.15
C ILE A 75 0.36 -1.82 2.91
N LEU A 76 0.55 -1.74 4.22
CA LEU A 76 -0.14 -0.80 5.10
C LEU A 76 0.79 0.33 5.53
N ASP A 77 0.45 1.55 5.16
CA ASP A 77 1.16 2.76 5.53
C ASP A 77 0.32 3.57 6.54
N VAL A 78 0.69 3.52 7.82
CA VAL A 78 -0.06 4.19 8.91
C VAL A 78 0.45 5.61 9.11
N THR A 79 -0.47 6.58 9.12
CA THR A 79 -0.20 7.99 9.40
C THR A 79 -1.12 8.47 10.52
N GLU A 80 -0.55 8.86 11.66
CA GLU A 80 -1.30 9.42 12.79
C GLU A 80 -1.14 10.94 12.85
N VAL A 81 -2.27 11.64 12.98
CA VAL A 81 -2.35 13.07 13.21
C VAL A 81 -3.03 13.38 14.54
N LYS A 82 -2.94 14.63 15.01
CA LYS A 82 -3.71 15.08 16.18
C LYS A 82 -5.21 15.20 15.83
N PRO A 83 -6.14 15.03 16.79
CA PRO A 83 -7.60 15.11 16.58
C PRO A 83 -8.08 16.29 15.75
N ASP A 84 -7.50 17.48 15.97
CA ASP A 84 -7.90 18.72 15.31
C ASP A 84 -6.85 19.27 14.33
N ALA A 85 -5.86 18.45 13.96
CA ALA A 85 -4.86 18.85 12.98
C ALA A 85 -5.46 18.94 11.56
N ASP A 86 -4.87 19.80 10.75
CA ASP A 86 -5.07 19.76 9.30
C ASP A 86 -4.50 18.45 8.74
N VAL A 87 -5.36 17.66 8.11
CA VAL A 87 -5.04 16.35 7.51
C VAL A 87 -4.55 16.46 6.08
N VAL A 88 -4.72 17.61 5.42
CA VAL A 88 -4.36 17.80 4.01
C VAL A 88 -2.87 17.51 3.75
N PRO A 89 -1.92 17.97 4.58
CA PRO A 89 -0.51 17.66 4.39
C PRO A 89 -0.21 16.16 4.49
N ALA A 90 -0.75 15.50 5.52
CA ALA A 90 -0.59 14.06 5.72
C ALA A 90 -1.16 13.26 4.54
N PHE A 91 -2.33 13.66 4.04
CA PHE A 91 -2.93 13.01 2.87
C PHE A 91 -2.10 13.22 1.59
N LYS A 92 -1.53 14.40 1.38
CA LYS A 92 -0.61 14.63 0.25
C LYS A 92 0.63 13.74 0.30
N GLU A 93 1.18 13.51 1.49
CA GLU A 93 2.30 12.58 1.65
C GLU A 93 1.90 11.13 1.32
N MET A 94 0.69 10.70 1.70
CA MET A 94 0.14 9.40 1.32
C MET A 94 0.01 9.26 -0.21
N LEU A 95 -0.53 10.29 -0.88
CA LEU A 95 -0.62 10.32 -2.34
C LEU A 95 0.75 10.17 -3.00
N ALA A 96 1.76 10.87 -2.46
CA ALA A 96 3.14 10.85 -2.96
C ALA A 96 3.82 9.48 -2.76
N ARG A 97 3.48 8.74 -1.70
CA ARG A 97 3.95 7.36 -1.49
C ARG A 97 3.29 6.33 -2.40
N GLY A 98 2.20 6.72 -3.08
CA GLY A 98 1.45 5.82 -3.95
C GLY A 98 0.24 5.19 -3.28
N ASP A 99 -0.19 5.67 -2.12
CA ASP A 99 -1.39 5.17 -1.44
C ASP A 99 -2.61 5.55 -2.29
N ARG A 100 -3.40 4.55 -2.70
CA ARG A 100 -4.61 4.73 -3.54
C ARG A 100 -5.88 4.22 -2.88
N TYR A 101 -5.72 3.44 -1.81
CA TYR A 101 -6.79 3.02 -0.93
C TYR A 101 -6.48 3.57 0.45
N VAL A 102 -7.41 4.31 1.05
CA VAL A 102 -7.18 4.96 2.34
C VAL A 102 -8.28 4.55 3.31
N LEU A 103 -7.88 4.05 4.47
CA LEU A 103 -8.78 3.88 5.61
C LEU A 103 -8.78 5.18 6.41
N ALA A 104 -9.96 5.79 6.54
CA ALA A 104 -10.15 7.02 7.29
C ALA A 104 -10.67 6.73 8.70
N ASP A 105 -9.83 6.97 9.70
CA ASP A 105 -10.18 7.00 11.13
C ASP A 105 -9.96 8.42 11.68
N ILE A 106 -10.70 9.36 11.10
CA ILE A 106 -10.61 10.80 11.35
C ILE A 106 -12.02 11.39 11.48
N SER A 107 -12.11 12.61 11.99
CA SER A 107 -13.42 13.28 12.10
C SER A 107 -14.06 13.52 10.73
N ALA A 108 -15.39 13.62 10.69
CA ALA A 108 -16.13 13.93 9.46
C ALA A 108 -15.65 15.25 8.80
N ARG A 109 -15.29 16.25 9.60
CA ARG A 109 -14.71 17.52 9.11
C ARG A 109 -13.38 17.29 8.39
N GLN A 110 -12.49 16.50 9.00
CA GLN A 110 -11.19 16.18 8.39
C GLN A 110 -11.38 15.34 7.12
N LEU A 111 -12.26 14.34 7.13
CA LEU A 111 -12.57 13.55 5.94
C LEU A 111 -13.08 14.40 4.77
N LEU A 112 -14.04 15.29 5.03
CA LEU A 112 -14.56 16.20 4.01
C LEU A 112 -13.50 17.16 3.47
N SER A 113 -12.50 17.54 4.26
CA SER A 113 -11.42 18.44 3.82
C SER A 113 -10.50 17.82 2.76
N ILE A 114 -10.48 16.49 2.64
CA ILE A 114 -9.64 15.76 1.67
C ILE A 114 -10.45 15.02 0.59
N ALA A 115 -11.79 14.96 0.71
CA ALA A 115 -12.65 14.16 -0.18
C ALA A 115 -12.56 14.56 -1.66
N ASP A 116 -12.61 15.86 -1.97
CA ASP A 116 -12.45 16.32 -3.36
C ASP A 116 -11.05 16.01 -3.90
N MET A 117 -10.02 16.19 -3.08
CA MET A 117 -8.64 15.84 -3.45
C MET A 117 -8.49 14.33 -3.72
N ALA A 118 -9.14 13.49 -2.92
CA ALA A 118 -9.15 12.05 -3.10
C ALA A 118 -9.80 11.68 -4.46
N ARG A 119 -10.99 12.22 -4.74
CA ARG A 119 -11.67 12.03 -6.04
C ARG A 119 -10.77 12.44 -7.21
N ASP A 120 -10.19 13.63 -7.14
CA ASP A 120 -9.41 14.21 -8.24
C ASP A 120 -8.10 13.44 -8.49
N ASN A 121 -7.60 12.70 -7.49
CA ASN A 121 -6.42 11.84 -7.60
C ASN A 121 -6.75 10.35 -7.77
N GLY A 122 -8.02 9.99 -7.96
CA GLY A 122 -8.46 8.60 -8.11
C GLY A 122 -8.19 7.73 -6.88
N VAL A 123 -8.26 8.32 -5.68
CA VAL A 123 -8.11 7.63 -4.40
C VAL A 123 -9.48 7.25 -3.84
N LEU A 124 -9.59 6.00 -3.40
CA LEU A 124 -10.73 5.52 -2.62
C LEU A 124 -10.45 5.75 -1.14
N ILE A 125 -11.35 6.45 -0.45
CA ILE A 125 -11.27 6.79 0.98
C ILE A 125 -12.64 6.62 1.65
#